data_AF-A0AAW8WRN6-F1
#
_entry.id   AF-A0AAW8WRN6-F1
#
_cell.length_a   1.000
_cell.length_b   1.000
_cell.length_c   1.000
_cell.angle_alpha   90.00
_cell.angle_beta   90.00
_cell.angle_gamma   90.00
#
_symmetry.space_group_name_H-M   'P 1'
#
loop_
_entity.id
_entity.type
_entity.pdbx_description
1 polymer ?
#
loop_
_entity_poly.entity_id
_entity_poly.type
_entity_poly.pdbx_seq_one_letter_code
_entity_poly.pdbx_strand_id
1 'polypeptide(L)'
;MVGKSIYNLRLPSIEYLCYFFIQLFYCAIVLLIFGLLLSLIVSDIKALMPVGMTIMFILFMVIGVFVQYSSLPKIIRTISSYIPVKYLANDFYYIWIGQAKWNMPFFKCNTIWLIFLCLICYIIYRRKNNVTKIFN
;
A
#
# COMPACT_ATOMS: atom_id res chain seq x y z
N MET A 1 -14.71 -21.05 -10.44
CA MET A 1 -15.32 -22.31 -9.92
C MET A 1 -14.48 -22.98 -8.83
N VAL A 2 -13.17 -23.17 -9.03
CA VAL A 2 -12.26 -23.80 -8.05
C VAL A 2 -12.25 -23.10 -6.67
N GLY A 3 -12.19 -21.76 -6.64
CA GLY A 3 -12.16 -21.00 -5.38
C GLY A 3 -13.41 -21.18 -4.50
N LYS A 4 -14.61 -21.20 -5.09
CA LYS A 4 -15.88 -21.43 -4.37
C LYS A 4 -15.97 -22.87 -3.87
N SER A 5 -15.46 -23.82 -4.64
CA SER A 5 -15.58 -25.25 -4.35
C SER A 5 -14.56 -25.74 -3.30
N ILE A 6 -13.37 -25.14 -3.25
CA ILE A 6 -12.30 -25.56 -2.33
C ILE A 6 -12.26 -24.69 -1.06
N TYR A 7 -12.48 -23.37 -1.20
CA TYR A 7 -12.32 -22.41 -0.10
C TYR A 7 -13.64 -21.83 0.43
N ASN A 8 -14.78 -22.34 -0.05
CA ASN A 8 -16.12 -21.81 0.27
C ASN A 8 -16.20 -20.28 0.08
N LEU A 9 -15.47 -19.74 -0.90
CA LEU A 9 -15.37 -18.32 -1.15
C LEU A 9 -16.75 -17.78 -1.56
N ARG A 10 -17.39 -17.04 -0.66
CA ARG A 10 -18.59 -16.27 -0.96
C ARG A 10 -18.17 -15.00 -1.66
N LEU A 11 -18.78 -14.74 -2.82
CA LEU A 11 -18.63 -13.45 -3.48
C LEU A 11 -19.44 -12.42 -2.69
N PRO A 12 -18.87 -11.23 -2.40
CA PRO A 12 -19.62 -10.13 -1.83
C PRO A 12 -20.78 -9.72 -2.73
N SER A 13 -21.76 -9.01 -2.17
CA SER A 13 -22.74 -8.30 -3.01
C SER A 13 -22.03 -7.26 -3.88
N ILE A 14 -22.66 -6.89 -5.00
CA ILE A 14 -22.13 -5.89 -5.95
C ILE A 14 -21.75 -4.59 -5.22
N GLU A 15 -22.56 -4.19 -4.23
CA GLU A 15 -22.27 -3.01 -3.41
C GLU A 15 -20.92 -3.11 -2.68
N TYR A 16 -20.70 -4.19 -1.91
CA TYR A 16 -19.44 -4.40 -1.18
C TYR A 16 -18.24 -4.58 -2.11
N LEU A 17 -18.46 -5.18 -3.28
CA LEU A 17 -17.46 -5.30 -4.31
C LEU A 17 -17.02 -3.92 -4.83
N CYS A 18 -17.95 -3.00 -5.07
CA CYS A 18 -17.61 -1.62 -5.42
C CYS A 18 -16.79 -0.92 -4.33
N TYR A 19 -17.19 -1.02 -3.05
CA TYR A 19 -16.43 -0.44 -1.94
C TYR A 19 -15.01 -1.01 -1.82
N PHE A 20 -14.86 -2.31 -2.06
CA PHE A 20 -13.56 -2.98 -2.09
C PHE A 20 -12.66 -2.39 -3.19
N PHE A 21 -13.15 -2.30 -4.43
CA PHE A 21 -12.37 -1.78 -5.55
C PHE A 21 -12.04 -0.28 -5.43
N ILE A 22 -12.95 0.53 -4.89
CA ILE A 22 -12.68 1.96 -4.64
C ILE A 22 -11.51 2.13 -3.66
N GLN A 23 -11.52 1.39 -2.56
CA GLN A 23 -10.45 1.45 -1.56
C GLN A 23 -9.14 0.83 -2.07
N LEU A 24 -9.22 -0.23 -2.86
CA LEU A 24 -8.08 -0.84 -3.54
C LEU A 24 -7.41 0.16 -4.48
N PHE A 25 -8.21 0.84 -5.33
CA PHE A 25 -7.72 1.86 -6.26
C PHE A 25 -7.09 3.04 -5.50
N TYR A 26 -7.71 3.46 -4.39
CA TYR A 26 -7.16 4.51 -3.55
C TYR A 26 -5.79 4.13 -2.95
N CYS A 27 -5.60 2.88 -2.53
CA CYS A 27 -4.29 2.39 -2.09
C CYS A 27 -3.29 2.33 -3.25
N ALA A 28 -3.74 1.91 -4.44
CA ALA A 28 -2.88 1.81 -5.63
C ALA A 28 -2.27 3.16 -6.02
N ILE A 29 -3.03 4.26 -5.89
CA ILE A 29 -2.50 5.63 -6.11
C ILE A 29 -1.31 5.94 -5.18
N VAL A 30 -1.42 5.60 -3.90
CA VAL A 30 -0.34 5.81 -2.93
C VAL A 30 0.89 4.97 -3.27
N LEU A 31 0.68 3.71 -3.67
CA LEU A 31 1.78 2.83 -4.10
C LEU A 31 2.44 3.30 -5.41
N LEU A 32 1.68 3.87 -6.34
CA LEU A 32 2.23 4.48 -7.56
C LEU A 32 3.11 5.68 -7.23
N ILE A 33 2.69 6.57 -6.33
CA ILE A 33 3.50 7.72 -5.90
C ILE A 33 4.73 7.24 -5.13
N PHE A 34 4.62 6.17 -4.34
CA PHE A 34 5.78 5.55 -3.71
C PHE A 34 6.77 4.99 -4.75
N GLY A 35 6.28 4.33 -5.79
CA GLY A 35 7.11 3.89 -6.92
C GLY A 35 7.79 5.05 -7.65
N LEU A 36 7.09 6.16 -7.84
CA LEU A 36 7.65 7.40 -8.37
C LEU A 36 8.74 7.97 -7.47
N LEU A 37 8.55 7.95 -6.14
CA LEU A 37 9.57 8.38 -5.20
C LEU A 37 10.84 7.52 -5.32
N LEU A 38 10.68 6.20 -5.42
CA LEU A 38 11.80 5.28 -5.61
C LEU A 38 12.55 5.58 -6.92
N SER A 39 11.85 5.84 -8.02
CA SER A 39 12.50 6.18 -9.30
C SER A 39 13.19 7.55 -9.29
N LEU A 40 12.72 8.49 -8.46
CA LEU A 40 13.39 9.78 -8.26
C LEU A 40 14.70 9.65 -7.46
N ILE A 41 14.78 8.68 -6.55
CA ILE A 41 15.94 8.44 -5.69
C ILE A 41 16.96 7.52 -6.40
N VAL A 42 16.49 6.45 -7.02
CA VAL A 42 17.32 5.45 -7.68
C VAL A 42 17.38 5.74 -9.18
N SER A 43 18.48 6.34 -9.62
CA SER A 43 18.68 6.76 -11.01
C SER A 43 18.82 5.58 -11.98
N ASP A 44 19.32 4.42 -11.52
CA ASP A 44 19.55 3.25 -12.35
C ASP A 44 18.32 2.32 -12.33
N ILE A 45 17.69 2.17 -13.50
CA ILE A 45 16.53 1.30 -13.72
C ILE A 45 16.84 -0.16 -13.37
N LYS A 46 18.09 -0.63 -13.61
CA LYS A 46 18.49 -2.01 -13.30
C LYS A 46 18.53 -2.26 -11.79
N ALA A 47 18.86 -1.24 -11.00
CA ALA A 47 18.85 -1.31 -9.55
C ALA A 47 17.45 -1.05 -8.95
N LEU A 48 16.60 -0.28 -9.63
CA LEU A 48 15.25 0.06 -9.15
C LEU A 48 14.37 -1.17 -8.91
N MET A 49 14.39 -2.13 -9.83
CA MET A 49 13.58 -3.35 -9.73
C MET A 49 13.93 -4.22 -8.51
N PRO A 50 15.19 -4.63 -8.28
CA PRO A 50 15.55 -5.41 -7.09
C PRO A 50 15.34 -4.64 -5.78
N VAL A 51 15.52 -3.31 -5.77
CA VAL A 51 15.22 -2.47 -4.60
C VAL A 51 13.72 -2.52 -4.29
N GLY A 52 12.86 -2.32 -5.28
CA GLY A 52 11.40 -2.39 -5.12
C GLY A 52 10.94 -3.75 -4.59
N MET A 53 11.48 -4.84 -5.13
CA MET A 53 11.17 -6.20 -4.67
C MET A 53 11.62 -6.43 -3.22
N THR A 54 12.82 -5.98 -2.85
CA THR A 54 13.33 -6.10 -1.48
C THR A 54 12.41 -5.39 -0.50
N ILE A 55 12.00 -4.16 -0.81
CA ILE A 55 11.05 -3.39 0.00
C ILE A 55 9.71 -4.13 0.12
N MET A 56 9.19 -4.66 -1.00
CA MET A 56 7.95 -5.43 -1.00
C MET A 56 8.01 -6.65 -0.06
N PHE A 57 9.09 -7.42 -0.11
CA PHE A 57 9.26 -8.59 0.77
C PHE A 57 9.34 -8.20 2.24
N ILE A 58 10.08 -7.14 2.57
CA ILE A 58 10.15 -6.61 3.94
C ILE A 58 8.75 -6.20 4.41
N LEU A 59 7.98 -5.51 3.57
CA LEU A 59 6.61 -5.12 3.88
C LEU A 59 5.71 -6.34 4.13
N PHE A 60 5.81 -7.38 3.30
CA PHE A 60 5.00 -8.60 3.46
C PHE A 60 5.27 -9.32 4.79
N MET A 61 6.52 -9.34 5.24
CA MET A 61 6.87 -9.89 6.55
C MET A 61 6.25 -9.06 7.68
N VAL A 62 6.36 -7.74 7.61
CA VAL A 62 5.90 -6.82 8.66
C VAL A 62 4.37 -6.77 8.78
N ILE A 63 3.64 -6.88 7.67
CA ILE A 63 2.17 -6.80 7.69
C ILE A 63 1.48 -8.15 7.87
N GLY A 64 2.23 -9.24 8.04
CA GLY A 64 1.67 -10.58 8.27
C GLY A 64 1.00 -11.19 7.04
N VAL A 65 1.60 -11.05 5.86
CA VAL A 65 1.10 -11.76 4.65
C VAL A 65 1.36 -13.27 4.74
N PHE A 66 2.50 -13.67 5.31
CA PHE A 66 2.92 -15.08 5.38
C PHE A 66 2.51 -15.80 6.66
N VAL A 67 2.12 -15.05 7.70
CA VAL A 67 1.76 -15.58 9.02
C VAL A 67 0.54 -14.82 9.53
N GLN A 68 -0.25 -15.43 10.41
CA GLN A 68 -1.39 -14.74 11.01
C GLN A 68 -0.93 -13.47 11.72
N TYR A 69 -1.50 -12.32 11.35
CA TYR A 69 -1.12 -11.01 11.89
C TYR A 69 -1.24 -10.93 13.41
N SER A 70 -2.21 -11.63 14.01
CA SER A 70 -2.39 -11.74 15.46
C SER A 70 -1.19 -12.36 16.19
N SER A 71 -0.44 -13.22 15.49
CA SER A 71 0.74 -13.93 16.03
C SER A 71 2.02 -13.09 15.98
N LEU A 72 1.99 -11.93 15.32
CA LEU A 72 3.15 -11.05 15.25
C LEU A 72 3.43 -10.37 16.61
N PRO A 73 4.70 -10.11 16.95
CA PRO A 73 5.08 -9.35 18.14
C PRO A 73 4.36 -8.00 18.20
N LYS A 74 4.04 -7.54 19.42
CA LYS A 74 3.28 -6.29 19.63
C LYS A 74 3.94 -5.09 18.95
N ILE A 75 5.27 -4.96 19.03
CA ILE A 75 6.04 -3.90 18.37
C ILE A 75 5.80 -3.91 16.85
N ILE A 76 5.91 -5.07 16.21
CA ILE A 76 5.73 -5.21 14.76
C ILE A 76 4.31 -4.81 14.36
N ARG A 77 3.29 -5.30 15.10
CA ARG A 77 1.88 -4.93 14.88
C ARG A 77 1.62 -3.43 15.02
N THR A 78 2.32 -2.77 15.94
CA THR A 78 2.22 -1.31 16.09
C THR A 78 2.84 -0.60 14.89
N ILE A 79 4.02 -1.01 14.44
CA ILE A 79 4.68 -0.40 13.26
C ILE A 79 3.85 -0.60 12.00
N SER A 80 3.39 -1.83 11.75
CA SER A 80 2.58 -2.17 10.59
C SER A 80 1.22 -1.48 10.56
N SER A 81 0.71 -1.01 11.72
CA SER A 81 -0.52 -0.23 11.77
C SER A 81 -0.43 1.11 11.03
N TYR A 82 0.79 1.62 10.82
CA TYR A 82 1.04 2.82 10.04
C TYR A 82 1.27 2.55 8.56
N ILE A 83 1.15 1.30 8.08
CA ILE A 83 1.38 0.92 6.68
C ILE A 83 0.02 0.72 5.99
N PRO A 84 -0.32 1.46 4.92
CA PRO A 84 -1.63 1.35 4.26
C PRO A 84 -1.95 -0.05 3.76
N VAL A 85 -0.96 -0.74 3.21
CA VAL A 85 -1.09 -2.11 2.66
C VAL A 85 -1.45 -3.14 3.74
N LYS A 86 -1.16 -2.88 5.02
CA LYS A 86 -1.58 -3.76 6.13
C LYS A 86 -3.09 -3.96 6.13
N TYR A 87 -3.83 -2.87 5.91
CA TYR A 87 -5.29 -2.88 5.93
C TYR A 87 -5.88 -3.65 4.76
N LEU A 88 -5.21 -3.63 3.59
CA LEU A 88 -5.60 -4.45 2.44
C LEU A 88 -5.44 -5.94 2.75
N ALA A 89 -4.32 -6.33 3.36
CA ALA A 89 -4.04 -7.73 3.65
C ALA A 89 -4.95 -8.31 4.74
N ASN A 90 -5.27 -7.51 5.76
CA ASN A 90 -5.90 -8.02 6.99
C ASN A 90 -7.36 -7.59 7.18
N ASP A 91 -7.71 -6.36 6.80
CA ASP A 91 -8.98 -5.77 7.19
C ASP A 91 -9.99 -5.71 6.03
N PHE A 92 -9.52 -5.73 4.77
CA PHE A 92 -10.41 -5.76 3.60
C PHE A 92 -11.19 -7.07 3.49
N TYR A 93 -10.78 -8.11 4.22
CA TYR A 93 -11.59 -9.30 4.42
C TYR A 93 -12.99 -8.95 4.95
N TYR A 94 -13.10 -8.00 5.89
CA TYR A 94 -14.39 -7.56 6.44
C TYR A 94 -15.29 -6.87 5.40
N ILE A 95 -14.68 -6.23 4.40
CA ILE A 95 -15.41 -5.67 3.26
C ILE A 95 -15.88 -6.81 2.35
N TRP A 96 -15.00 -7.78 2.09
CA TRP A 96 -15.29 -8.94 1.25
C TRP A 96 -16.44 -9.81 1.77
N ILE A 97 -16.55 -9.99 3.09
CA ILE A 97 -17.66 -10.74 3.71
C ILE A 97 -18.90 -9.88 4.00
N GLY A 98 -18.88 -8.60 3.64
CA GLY A 98 -20.03 -7.70 3.79
C GLY A 98 -20.28 -7.22 5.24
N GLN A 99 -19.28 -7.24 6.11
CA GLN A 99 -19.40 -6.75 7.49
C GLN A 99 -19.13 -5.25 7.62
N ALA A 100 -18.32 -4.67 6.71
CA ALA A 100 -18.01 -3.24 6.72
C ALA A 100 -17.91 -2.70 5.28
N LYS A 101 -18.44 -1.50 5.04
CA LYS A 101 -18.30 -0.83 3.73
C LYS A 101 -16.98 -0.05 3.64
N TRP A 102 -16.67 0.70 4.68
CA TRP A 102 -15.49 1.56 4.73
C TRP A 102 -14.55 1.20 5.88
N ASN A 103 -13.25 1.13 5.60
CA ASN A 103 -12.23 1.01 6.63
C ASN A 103 -11.67 2.39 7.01
N MET A 104 -12.26 3.04 8.01
CA MET A 104 -11.84 4.40 8.43
C MET A 104 -10.37 4.48 8.88
N PRO A 105 -9.83 3.52 9.64
CA PRO A 105 -8.39 3.47 9.92
C PRO A 105 -7.50 3.46 8.66
N PHE A 106 -7.88 2.66 7.66
CA PHE A 106 -7.22 2.64 6.35
C PHE A 106 -7.26 4.01 5.68
N PHE A 107 -8.43 4.67 5.62
CA PHE A 107 -8.54 5.99 5.00
C PHE A 107 -7.58 6.98 5.62
N LYS A 108 -7.61 7.12 6.95
CA LYS A 108 -6.72 8.04 7.67
C LYS A 108 -5.26 7.73 7.36
N CYS A 109 -4.85 6.46 7.45
CA CYS A 109 -3.49 6.04 7.17
C CYS A 109 -3.07 6.33 5.72
N ASN A 110 -3.90 5.94 4.74
CA ASN A 110 -3.62 6.09 3.33
C ASN A 110 -3.57 7.57 2.90
N THR A 111 -4.46 8.41 3.44
CA THR A 111 -4.44 9.86 3.18
C THR A 111 -3.20 10.53 3.74
N ILE A 112 -2.76 10.17 4.95
CA ILE A 112 -1.51 10.70 5.53
C ILE A 112 -0.32 10.33 4.64
N TRP A 113 -0.23 9.07 4.19
CA TRP A 113 0.82 8.63 3.27
C TRP A 113 0.77 9.35 1.94
N LEU A 114 -0.42 9.56 1.37
CA LEU A 114 -0.59 10.29 0.13
C LEU A 114 0.00 11.71 0.23
N ILE A 115 -0.38 12.45 1.28
CA ILE A 115 0.09 13.82 1.51
C ILE A 115 1.61 13.83 1.69
N PHE A 116 2.12 12.94 2.54
CA PHE A 116 3.55 12.84 2.84
C PHE A 116 4.40 12.53 1.60
N LEU A 117 3.99 11.53 0.80
CA LEU A 117 4.71 11.16 -0.41
C LEU A 117 4.66 12.25 -1.47
N CYS A 118 3.51 12.88 -1.68
CA CYS A 118 3.38 14.01 -2.59
C CYS A 118 4.30 15.18 -2.21
N LEU A 119 4.38 15.52 -0.92
CA LEU A 119 5.28 16.57 -0.43
C LEU A 119 6.75 16.23 -0.69
N ILE A 120 7.18 15.00 -0.39
CA ILE A 120 8.56 14.57 -0.63
C ILE A 120 8.89 14.58 -2.13
N CYS A 121 8.02 14.01 -2.96
CA CYS A 121 8.20 14.01 -4.41
C CYS A 121 8.32 15.45 -4.95
N TYR A 122 7.47 16.36 -4.47
CA TYR A 122 7.52 17.78 -4.84
C TYR A 122 8.86 18.44 -4.46
N ILE A 123 9.35 18.20 -3.23
CA ILE A 123 10.62 18.76 -2.74
C ILE A 123 11.81 18.24 -3.58
N ILE A 124 11.88 16.93 -3.81
CA ILE A 124 12.96 16.32 -4.60
C ILE A 124 12.93 16.84 -6.04
N TYR A 125 11.75 16.90 -6.65
CA TYR A 125 11.58 17.41 -8.00
C TYR A 125 12.00 18.87 -8.13
N ARG A 126 11.58 19.73 -7.19
CA ARG A 126 12.00 21.14 -7.13
C ARG A 126 13.51 21.29 -6.98
N ARG A 127 14.12 20.53 -6.07
CA ARG A 127 15.58 20.58 -5.85
C ARG A 127 16.35 20.18 -7.10
N LYS A 128 15.94 19.10 -7.77
CA LYS A 128 16.58 18.62 -9.00
C LYS A 128 16.48 19.66 -10.13
N ASN A 129 15.32 20.27 -10.30
CA ASN A 129 15.10 21.27 -11.36
C ASN A 129 15.89 22.59 -11.11
N ASN A 130 16.00 23.02 -9.85
CA ASN A 130 16.80 24.21 -9.50
C ASN A 130 18.30 23.98 -9.75
N VAL A 131 18.81 22.78 -9.49
CA VAL A 131 20.20 22.43 -9.79
C VAL A 131 20.47 22.52 -11.29
N THR A 132 19.59 21.97 -12.14
CA THR A 132 19.77 22.03 -13.61
C THR A 132 19.79 23.46 -14.16
N LYS A 133 19.06 24.39 -13.53
CA LYS A 133 19.04 25.81 -13.93
C LYS A 133 20.29 26.60 -13.54
N ILE A 134 21.10 26.13 -12.59
CA ILE A 134 22.34 26.81 -12.17
C ILE A 134 23.51 26.45 -13.11
N PHE A 135 23.41 25.32 -13.82
CA PHE A 135 24.45 24.80 -14.71
C PHE A 135 24.20 25.07 -16.21
N ASN A 136 23.12 25.79 -16.55
CA ASN A 136 22.82 26.30 -17.90
C ASN A 136 22.85 27.83 -17.87
#